data_AF-A0A535HUP9-F1
#
_entry.id   AF-A0A535HUP9-F1
#
_cell.length_a   1.000
_cell.length_b   1.000
_cell.length_c   1.000
_cell.angle_alpha   90.00
_cell.angle_beta   90.00
_cell.angle_gamma   90.00
#
_symmetry.space_group_name_H-M   'P 1'
#
loop_
_entity.id
_entity.type
_entity.pdbx_description
1 polymer ?
#
loop_
_entity_poly.entity_id
_entity_poly.type
_entity_poly.pdbx_seq_one_letter_code
_entity_poly.pdbx_strand_id
1 'polypeptide(L)'
;MTTPIPVEQRLHRRNGPGREPPRRPALDPALSLPGENLETADRSAAFYWMCVYGELLRFQERFIARFLGDAPGRSGADAMPTTEALNVLERARDQLEARVYFWRRRLLDAR
;
A
#
# COMPACT_ATOMS: atom_id res chain seq x y z
N MET A 1 -41.14 2.09 35.04
CA MET A 1 -41.55 2.90 33.88
C MET A 1 -40.29 3.57 33.35
N THR A 2 -39.68 3.00 32.30
CA THR A 2 -38.39 3.44 31.75
C THR A 2 -38.67 4.16 30.43
N THR A 3 -38.44 5.46 30.40
CA THR A 3 -38.61 6.31 29.22
C THR A 3 -37.60 5.90 28.15
N PRO A 4 -38.00 5.64 26.89
CA PRO A 4 -37.06 5.35 25.82
C PRO A 4 -36.35 6.63 25.36
N ILE A 5 -35.03 6.56 25.23
CA ILE A 5 -34.21 7.64 24.68
C ILE A 5 -34.49 7.74 23.17
N PRO A 6 -34.75 8.95 22.61
CA PRO A 6 -35.03 9.12 21.18
C PRO A 6 -33.85 8.70 20.29
N VAL A 7 -34.18 8.04 19.18
CA VAL A 7 -33.24 7.42 18.22
C VAL A 7 -32.46 8.44 17.36
N GLU A 8 -32.69 9.74 17.53
CA GLU A 8 -32.20 10.76 16.58
C GLU A 8 -30.88 11.47 16.92
N GLN A 9 -30.11 11.01 17.93
CA GLN A 9 -28.86 11.67 18.33
C GLN A 9 -27.56 10.84 18.16
N ARG A 10 -27.52 9.86 17.24
CA ARG A 10 -26.27 9.10 16.95
C ARG A 10 -25.69 9.28 15.56
N LEU A 11 -26.13 10.28 14.79
CA LEU A 11 -25.57 10.56 13.46
C LEU A 11 -24.36 11.52 13.44
N HIS A 12 -23.83 11.94 14.60
CA HIS A 12 -22.69 12.89 14.65
C HIS A 12 -21.41 12.39 15.33
N ARG A 13 -21.26 11.07 15.54
CA ARG A 13 -19.97 10.50 15.98
C ARG A 13 -19.22 9.82 14.83
N ARG A 14 -19.06 10.54 13.71
CA ARG A 14 -18.13 10.16 12.63
C ARG A 14 -16.87 11.04 12.63
N ASN A 15 -16.42 11.44 13.81
CA ASN A 15 -15.10 11.99 14.03
C ASN A 15 -14.23 10.89 14.66
N GLY A 16 -13.82 9.92 13.83
CA GLY A 16 -12.64 9.13 14.14
C GLY A 16 -11.43 10.08 14.17
N PRO A 17 -10.46 9.86 15.07
CA PRO A 17 -9.26 10.70 15.12
C PRO A 17 -8.59 10.68 13.75
N GLY A 18 -8.05 11.84 13.37
CA GLY A 18 -7.61 12.16 12.02
C GLY A 18 -6.99 10.96 11.31
N ARG A 19 -7.50 10.67 10.10
CA ARG A 19 -6.66 10.06 9.08
C ARG A 19 -5.45 10.97 8.98
N GLU A 20 -4.38 10.58 9.64
CA GLU A 20 -3.05 11.08 9.35
C GLU A 20 -2.95 11.05 7.81
N PRO A 21 -2.62 12.19 7.16
CA PRO A 21 -2.44 12.16 5.71
C PRO A 21 -1.49 11.00 5.42
N PRO A 22 -1.75 10.14 4.41
CA PRO A 22 -0.96 8.94 4.18
C PRO A 22 0.50 9.35 4.23
N ARG A 23 1.21 8.87 5.27
CA ARG A 23 2.59 9.21 5.53
C ARG A 23 3.31 8.96 4.23
N ARG A 24 3.85 10.01 3.60
CA ARG A 24 4.48 9.88 2.27
C ARG A 24 5.45 8.70 2.38
N PRO A 25 5.18 7.58 1.70
CA PRO A 25 5.98 6.40 1.92
C PRO A 25 7.41 6.74 1.49
N ALA A 26 8.36 6.47 2.38
CA ALA A 26 9.74 6.89 2.20
C ALA A 26 10.34 6.11 1.03
N LEU A 27 10.84 6.84 0.04
CA LEU A 27 11.48 6.27 -1.14
C LEU A 27 12.88 5.78 -0.74
N ASP A 28 13.17 4.50 -0.94
CA ASP A 28 14.50 3.93 -0.74
C ASP A 28 15.24 3.83 -2.09
N PRO A 29 16.30 4.65 -2.33
CA PRO A 29 17.06 4.60 -3.57
C PRO A 29 17.78 3.26 -3.80
N ALA A 30 18.08 2.50 -2.74
CA ALA A 30 18.74 1.21 -2.84
C ALA A 30 17.84 0.13 -3.48
N LEU A 31 16.53 0.38 -3.52
CA LEU A 31 15.53 -0.52 -4.13
C LEU A 31 15.15 -0.10 -5.55
N SER A 32 16.06 0.59 -6.25
CA SER A 32 15.83 0.99 -7.65
C SER A 32 15.98 -0.21 -8.57
N LEU A 33 15.06 -0.33 -9.53
CA LEU A 33 15.13 -1.41 -10.50
C LEU A 33 16.25 -1.14 -11.51
N PRO A 34 16.87 -2.19 -12.08
CA PRO A 34 17.89 -2.00 -13.12
C PRO A 34 17.36 -1.14 -14.27
N GLY A 35 18.12 -0.10 -14.63
CA GLY A 35 17.75 0.86 -15.67
C GLY A 35 16.81 1.99 -15.22
N GLU A 36 16.36 1.99 -13.97
CA GLU A 36 15.59 3.09 -13.40
C GLU A 36 16.51 4.30 -13.16
N ASN A 37 16.21 5.43 -13.79
CA ASN A 37 16.89 6.69 -13.55
C ASN A 37 15.97 7.66 -12.82
N LEU A 38 16.11 7.76 -11.49
CA LEU A 38 15.30 8.64 -10.65
C LEU A 38 15.47 10.14 -10.94
N GLU A 39 16.49 10.54 -11.69
CA GLU A 39 16.71 11.94 -12.07
C GLU A 39 16.14 12.29 -13.46
N THR A 40 15.55 11.33 -14.16
CA THR A 40 15.01 11.57 -15.50
C THR A 40 13.86 12.59 -15.50
N ALA A 41 13.94 13.59 -16.37
CA ALA A 41 12.84 14.50 -16.68
C ALA A 41 11.93 13.97 -17.81
N ASP A 42 12.29 12.84 -18.43
CA ASP A 42 11.51 12.27 -19.52
C ASP A 42 10.15 11.75 -19.01
N ARG A 43 9.09 12.33 -19.56
CA ARG A 43 7.71 11.96 -19.27
C ARG A 43 7.40 10.52 -19.69
N SER A 44 8.00 10.03 -20.77
CA SER A 44 7.80 8.66 -21.25
C SER A 44 8.42 7.66 -20.29
N ALA A 45 9.63 7.92 -19.81
CA ALA A 45 10.24 7.16 -18.72
C ALA A 45 9.39 7.16 -17.45
N ALA A 46 8.84 8.31 -17.04
CA ALA A 46 7.98 8.39 -15.87
C ALA A 46 6.70 7.55 -16.01
N PHE A 47 6.05 7.60 -17.18
CA PHE A 47 4.89 6.76 -17.47
C PHE A 47 5.25 5.27 -17.46
N TYR A 48 6.35 4.89 -18.11
CA TYR A 48 6.84 3.50 -18.15
C TYR A 48 7.04 2.95 -16.74
N TRP A 49 7.80 3.65 -15.90
CA TRP A 49 8.08 3.19 -14.54
C TRP A 49 6.84 3.19 -13.65
N MET A 50 5.93 4.15 -13.81
CA MET A 50 4.62 4.11 -13.13
C MET A 50 3.85 2.83 -13.46
N CYS A 51 3.85 2.40 -14.74
CA CYS A 51 3.22 1.15 -15.15
C CYS A 51 3.92 -0.08 -14.57
N VAL A 52 5.26 -0.15 -14.64
CA VAL A 52 6.06 -1.26 -14.10
C VAL A 52 5.80 -1.45 -12.61
N TYR A 53 5.95 -0.38 -11.82
CA TYR A 53 5.70 -0.43 -10.38
C TYR A 53 4.24 -0.69 -10.04
N GLY A 54 3.31 -0.23 -10.88
CA GLY A 54 1.88 -0.53 -10.74
C GLY A 54 1.58 -2.03 -10.91
N GLU A 55 2.21 -2.71 -11.86
CA GLU A 55 2.07 -4.17 -12.02
C GLU A 55 2.69 -4.93 -10.85
N LEU A 56 3.88 -4.52 -10.40
CA LEU A 56 4.55 -5.13 -9.26
C LEU A 56 3.74 -4.97 -7.97
N LEU A 57 3.14 -3.79 -7.74
CA LEU A 57 2.26 -3.55 -6.61
C LEU A 57 1.05 -4.48 -6.64
N ARG A 58 0.36 -4.58 -7.78
CA ARG A 58 -0.77 -5.51 -7.95
C ARG A 58 -0.37 -6.96 -7.71
N PHE A 59 0.83 -7.35 -8.17
CA PHE A 59 1.36 -8.68 -7.91
C PHE A 59 1.57 -8.89 -6.39
N GLN A 60 2.21 -7.94 -5.71
CA GLN A 60 2.48 -8.01 -4.27
C GLN A 60 1.19 -8.08 -3.45
N GLU A 61 0.18 -7.26 -3.77
CA GLU A 61 -1.13 -7.28 -3.11
C GLU A 61 -1.83 -8.63 -3.26
N ARG A 62 -1.84 -9.19 -4.49
CA ARG A 62 -2.40 -10.52 -4.74
C ARG A 62 -1.63 -11.61 -4.01
N PHE A 63 -0.30 -11.49 -3.94
CA PHE A 63 0.54 -12.43 -3.22
C PHE A 63 0.26 -12.40 -1.72
N ILE A 64 0.21 -11.21 -1.10
CA ILE A 64 -0.17 -11.05 0.32
C ILE A 64 -1.56 -11.63 0.58
N ALA A 65 -2.54 -11.34 -0.27
CA ALA A 65 -3.90 -11.85 -0.13
C ALA A 65 -3.94 -13.39 -0.18
N ARG A 66 -3.17 -14.03 -1.06
CA ARG A 66 -3.02 -15.49 -1.10
C ARG A 66 -2.27 -16.04 0.11
N PHE A 67 -1.19 -15.39 0.50
CA PHE A 67 -0.37 -15.78 1.64
C PHE A 67 -1.17 -15.76 2.96
N LEU A 68 -2.07 -14.78 3.12
CA LEU A 68 -3.03 -14.73 4.23
C LEU A 68 -4.22 -15.69 4.03
N GLY A 69 -4.66 -15.87 2.78
CA GLY A 69 -5.83 -16.67 2.42
C GLY A 69 -5.61 -18.19 2.41
N ASP A 70 -4.37 -18.66 2.26
CA ASP A 70 -3.99 -20.10 2.30
C ASP A 70 -3.84 -20.64 3.74
N ALA A 71 -4.17 -19.84 4.77
CA ALA A 71 -4.15 -20.22 6.17
C ALA A 71 -5.20 -21.28 6.62
N PRO A 72 -6.43 -21.39 6.06
CA PRO A 72 -7.40 -22.37 6.51
C PRO A 72 -7.17 -23.73 5.81
N GLY A 73 -6.39 -24.61 6.45
CA GLY A 73 -6.27 -26.01 6.02
C GLY A 73 -4.88 -26.63 6.16
N ARG A 74 -3.83 -25.83 6.41
CA ARG A 74 -2.53 -26.37 6.81
C ARG A 74 -2.56 -26.67 8.31
N SER A 75 -2.60 -27.94 8.69
CA SER A 75 -2.39 -28.35 10.08
C SER A 75 -0.89 -28.48 10.34
N GLY A 76 -0.35 -27.65 11.25
CA GLY A 76 1.05 -27.69 11.69
C GLY A 76 1.57 -26.32 12.14
N ALA A 77 2.61 -26.29 12.97
CA ALA A 77 3.27 -25.03 13.39
C ALA A 77 3.86 -24.23 12.21
N ASP A 78 4.00 -24.85 11.03
CA ASP A 78 4.46 -24.26 9.76
C ASP A 78 3.34 -23.64 8.90
N ALA A 79 2.10 -23.64 9.39
CA ALA A 79 0.92 -23.27 8.60
C ALA A 79 0.62 -21.77 8.56
N MET A 80 1.11 -21.02 9.56
CA MET A 80 0.75 -19.62 9.73
C MET A 80 1.88 -18.71 9.28
N PRO A 81 1.59 -17.70 8.43
CA PRO A 81 2.46 -16.55 8.23
C PRO A 81 3.02 -16.05 9.56
N THR A 82 4.35 -16.04 9.72
CA THR A 82 4.94 -15.37 10.87
C THR A 82 4.68 -13.87 10.75
N THR A 83 4.50 -13.21 11.89
CA THR A 83 4.38 -11.74 11.93
C THR A 83 5.56 -11.07 11.21
N GLU A 84 6.75 -11.65 11.32
CA GLU A 84 7.94 -11.19 10.61
C GLU A 84 7.80 -11.30 9.09
N ALA A 85 7.34 -12.44 8.56
CA ALA A 85 7.13 -12.61 7.13
C ALA A 85 6.09 -11.63 6.58
N LEU A 86 4.99 -11.41 7.31
CA LEU A 86 3.99 -10.41 6.94
C LEU A 86 4.58 -9.00 6.93
N ASN A 87 5.32 -8.62 7.97
CA ASN A 87 5.96 -7.30 8.03
C ASN A 87 6.91 -7.05 6.85
N VAL A 88 7.67 -8.07 6.42
CA VAL A 88 8.55 -7.97 5.24
C VAL A 88 7.73 -7.74 3.97
N LEU A 89 6.64 -8.49 3.78
CA LEU A 89 5.78 -8.35 2.60
C LEU A 89 5.05 -7.01 2.56
N GLU A 90 4.56 -6.53 3.71
CA GLU A 90 3.91 -5.22 3.82
C GLU A 90 4.89 -4.08 3.58
N ARG A 91 6.12 -4.18 4.12
CA ARG A 91 7.18 -3.20 3.83
C ARG A 91 7.52 -3.16 2.34
N ALA A 92 7.58 -4.30 1.67
CA ALA A 92 7.79 -4.35 0.23
C ALA A 92 6.63 -3.70 -0.55
N ARG A 93 5.37 -3.92 -0.12
CA ARG A 93 4.19 -3.25 -0.69
C ARG A 93 4.30 -1.73 -0.57
N ASP A 94 4.63 -1.23 0.62
CA ASP A 94 4.74 0.20 0.89
C ASP A 94 5.83 0.87 0.03
N GLN A 95 6.94 0.16 -0.23
CA GLN A 95 8.00 0.65 -1.13
C GLN A 95 7.52 0.74 -2.59
N LEU A 96 6.77 -0.25 -3.06
CA LEU A 96 6.18 -0.21 -4.40
C LEU A 96 5.17 0.93 -4.53
N GLU A 97 4.32 1.13 -3.51
CA GLU A 97 3.39 2.27 -3.44
C GLU A 97 4.13 3.61 -3.50
N ALA A 98 5.23 3.75 -2.76
CA ALA A 98 6.07 4.94 -2.80
C ALA A 98 6.59 5.26 -4.19
N ARG A 99 7.01 4.22 -4.88
CA ARG A 99 7.59 4.37 -6.20
C ARG A 99 6.54 4.69 -7.27
N VAL A 100 5.36 4.07 -7.19
CA VAL A 100 4.21 4.46 -8.03
C VAL A 100 3.85 5.92 -7.78
N TYR A 101 3.78 6.35 -6.52
CA TYR A 101 3.48 7.73 -6.17
C TYR A 101 4.52 8.71 -6.72
N PHE A 102 5.82 8.39 -6.56
CA PHE A 102 6.93 9.18 -7.10
C PHE A 102 6.81 9.37 -8.61
N TRP A 103 6.64 8.29 -9.37
CA TRP A 103 6.56 8.36 -10.83
C TRP A 103 5.28 9.04 -11.32
N ARG A 104 4.15 8.80 -10.65
CA ARG A 104 2.91 9.52 -10.92
C ARG A 104 3.07 11.02 -10.72
N ARG A 105 3.77 11.44 -9.66
CA ARG A 105 4.02 12.86 -9.41
C ARG A 105 4.93 13.47 -10.48
N ARG A 106 6.03 12.82 -10.82
CA ARG A 106 6.90 13.20 -11.95
C ARG A 106 6.14 13.35 -13.26
N LEU A 107 5.24 12.41 -13.56
CA LEU A 107 4.39 12.45 -14.76
C LEU A 107 3.44 13.67 -14.80
N LEU A 108 2.96 14.12 -13.64
CA LEU A 108 2.09 15.30 -13.50
C LEU A 108 2.88 16.62 -13.54
N ASP A 109 4.12 16.60 -13.04
CA ASP A 109 5.01 17.75 -12.97
C ASP A 109 5.74 18.01 -14.31
N ALA A 110 5.91 16.98 -15.16
CA ALA A 110 6.42 17.07 -16.52
C ALA A 110 5.38 17.70 -17.46
N ARG A 111 5.23 19.03 -17.37
CA ARG A 111 4.41 19.85 -18.28
C ARG A 111 5.17 20.26 -19.53
#